data_AF-A0A8J2Z7E1-F1
#
_entry.id   AF-A0A8J2Z7E1-F1
#
_cell.length_a   1.000
_cell.length_b   1.000
_cell.length_c   1.000
_cell.angle_alpha   90.00
_cell.angle_beta   90.00
_cell.angle_gamma   90.00
#
_symmetry.space_group_name_H-M   'P 1'
#
loop_
_entity.id
_entity.type
_entity.pdbx_description
1 polymer ?
#
loop_
_entity_poly.entity_id
_entity_poly.type
_entity_poly.pdbx_seq_one_letter_code
_entity_poly.pdbx_strand_id
1 'polypeptide(L)'
;MSAAEAAGAPAGAAPPAEAEPVRVMLCDDSAVVRGALARLLRADPAIRIVAQVGDGRAALAALADARPEVVLLDLEMPVMDGMTALPLLLRQPAELRPAVIVASALTQRGAAAAMAALRAGAADYLPKPAAAGGGMADPLFRAELLEKVKGWARIRRRQRMPASAPRTADAAAVARRGAGRPGPAPSGRATPRVPAPWPAGPEAATHAAVARRTAALPRAVPPPDRAAPPAAVRPEGTPDRAAAASRTAPRVVVIGASTGGPQALAALVRRLPSAPTVPVLVVQHMPPGFTAMLADHLGRLGGPPAAEAREGEPLRPGRLYLAPGDRHLLVEAGTEGALFARLSDGPAENFCRPALDPLLRSLVAACGGARLLVVVLTGMGQDGLAGCRAVAAAGGQVLAQDEASSVVWGMPGAVARAGLARVVAPPEVLAERIAAALSGPGPRAA
;
A
#
# COMPACT_ATOMS: atom_id res chain seq x y z
N MET A 1 44.68 9.66 -44.99
CA MET A 1 43.83 10.85 -45.25
C MET A 1 42.51 10.35 -45.78
N SER A 2 41.57 9.99 -44.89
CA SER A 2 40.50 10.84 -44.32
C SER A 2 39.31 11.01 -45.26
N ALA A 3 38.30 10.16 -45.06
CA ALA A 3 36.90 10.44 -45.37
C ALA A 3 36.10 9.92 -44.17
N ALA A 4 35.68 10.83 -43.29
CA ALA A 4 34.93 10.52 -42.08
C ALA A 4 33.43 10.44 -42.40
N GLU A 5 32.84 9.30 -42.08
CA GLU A 5 31.42 9.00 -42.18
C GLU A 5 30.57 9.81 -41.20
N ALA A 6 29.44 10.29 -41.70
CA ALA A 6 28.39 10.94 -40.96
C ALA A 6 27.68 9.93 -40.03
N ALA A 7 27.90 10.03 -38.73
CA ALA A 7 27.14 9.32 -37.71
C ALA A 7 25.96 10.20 -37.25
N GLY A 8 24.74 9.73 -37.55
CA GLY A 8 23.50 10.34 -37.12
C GLY A 8 23.38 10.38 -35.60
N ALA A 9 23.11 11.57 -35.06
CA ALA A 9 22.81 11.76 -33.65
C ALA A 9 21.52 11.00 -33.28
N PRO A 10 21.50 10.21 -32.19
CA PRO A 10 20.27 9.58 -31.75
C PRO A 10 19.30 10.66 -31.25
N ALA A 11 18.09 10.64 -31.79
CA ALA A 11 16.98 11.45 -31.33
C ALA A 11 16.81 11.27 -29.82
N GLY A 12 16.97 12.36 -29.07
CA GLY A 12 16.82 12.38 -27.63
C GLY A 12 15.47 11.80 -27.24
N ALA A 13 15.49 10.80 -26.37
CA ALA A 13 14.29 10.28 -25.74
C ALA A 13 13.52 11.45 -25.12
N ALA A 14 12.26 11.60 -25.53
CA ALA A 14 11.35 12.56 -24.92
C ALA A 14 11.37 12.38 -23.38
N PRO A 15 11.35 13.48 -22.61
CA PRO A 15 11.25 13.38 -21.16
C PRO A 15 10.02 12.54 -20.79
N PRO A 16 10.08 11.72 -19.72
CA PRO A 16 8.93 10.96 -19.28
C PRO A 16 7.76 11.92 -19.06
N ALA A 17 6.61 11.63 -19.69
CA ALA A 17 5.40 12.43 -19.54
C ALA A 17 5.16 12.68 -18.05
N GLU A 18 5.17 13.95 -17.64
CA GLU A 18 4.96 14.35 -16.24
C GLU A 18 3.63 13.73 -15.78
N ALA A 19 3.69 12.85 -14.78
CA ALA A 19 2.52 12.11 -14.33
C ALA A 19 1.44 13.10 -13.86
N GLU A 20 0.21 12.92 -14.32
CA GLU A 20 -0.90 13.84 -13.99
C GLU A 20 -1.03 13.97 -12.46
N PRO A 21 -1.10 15.21 -11.93
CA PRO A 21 -1.16 15.44 -10.49
C PRO A 21 -2.40 14.79 -9.87
N VAL A 22 -2.26 14.29 -8.64
CA VAL A 22 -3.33 13.67 -7.87
C VAL A 22 -4.43 14.68 -7.57
N ARG A 23 -5.66 14.38 -7.97
CA ARG A 23 -6.80 15.29 -7.82
C ARG A 23 -7.49 15.06 -6.47
N VAL A 24 -7.39 16.03 -5.56
CA VAL A 24 -7.89 15.91 -4.18
C VAL A 24 -9.05 16.87 -3.92
N MET A 25 -10.11 16.38 -3.27
CA MET A 25 -11.14 17.23 -2.66
C MET A 25 -10.99 17.26 -1.14
N LEU A 26 -11.07 18.45 -0.56
CA LEU A 26 -11.12 18.66 0.89
C LEU A 26 -12.56 18.92 1.32
N CYS A 27 -13.07 18.13 2.25
CA CYS A 27 -14.40 18.28 2.83
C CYS A 27 -14.28 18.28 4.36
N ASP A 28 -14.44 19.45 4.96
CA ASP A 28 -14.30 19.68 6.40
C ASP A 28 -15.06 20.97 6.70
N ASP A 29 -15.71 21.16 7.84
CA ASP A 29 -16.52 22.36 8.11
C ASP A 29 -15.67 23.53 8.64
N SER A 30 -14.50 23.23 9.22
CA SER A 30 -13.55 24.20 9.73
C SER A 30 -12.70 24.80 8.61
N ALA A 31 -12.95 26.08 8.32
CA ALA A 31 -12.15 26.85 7.35
C ALA A 31 -10.65 26.87 7.71
N VAL A 32 -10.32 26.82 9.00
CA VAL A 32 -8.95 26.78 9.51
C VAL A 32 -8.30 25.44 9.19
N VAL A 33 -8.98 24.32 9.47
CA VAL A 33 -8.46 22.96 9.18
C VAL A 33 -8.34 22.77 7.67
N ARG A 34 -9.36 23.15 6.89
CA ARG A 34 -9.30 23.15 5.42
C ARG A 34 -8.11 23.95 4.91
N GLY A 35 -7.90 25.17 5.41
CA GLY A 35 -6.78 26.03 5.01
C GLY A 35 -5.41 25.43 5.34
N ALA A 36 -5.27 24.78 6.49
CA ALA A 36 -4.04 24.11 6.90
C ALA A 36 -3.72 22.88 6.03
N LEU A 37 -4.68 21.96 5.86
CA LEU A 37 -4.54 20.81 4.98
C LEU A 37 -4.26 21.24 3.54
N ALA A 38 -4.95 22.27 3.05
CA ALA A 38 -4.72 22.80 1.71
C ALA A 38 -3.29 23.31 1.51
N ARG A 39 -2.71 23.97 2.52
CA ARG A 39 -1.32 24.45 2.48
C ARG A 39 -0.33 23.28 2.41
N LEU A 40 -0.55 22.24 3.21
CA LEU A 40 0.31 21.06 3.23
C LEU A 40 0.29 20.31 1.89
N LEU A 41 -0.89 20.14 1.29
CA LEU A 41 -1.06 19.48 0.00
C LEU A 41 -0.50 20.30 -1.15
N ARG A 42 -0.73 21.62 -1.19
CA ARG A 42 -0.21 22.51 -2.26
C ARG A 42 1.31 22.61 -2.28
N ALA A 43 1.99 22.29 -1.19
CA ALA A 43 3.45 22.26 -1.15
C ALA A 43 4.04 21.11 -1.98
N ASP A 44 3.22 20.17 -2.46
CA ASP A 44 3.64 19.07 -3.31
C ASP A 44 3.07 19.26 -4.74
N PRO A 45 3.91 19.45 -5.77
CA PRO A 45 3.44 19.71 -7.13
C PRO A 45 2.72 18.51 -7.76
N ALA A 46 2.90 17.30 -7.21
CA ALA A 46 2.19 16.11 -7.66
C ALA A 46 0.76 16.03 -7.12
N ILE A 47 0.27 17.03 -6.38
CA ILE A 47 -1.09 17.08 -5.82
C ILE A 47 -1.79 18.38 -6.25
N ARG A 48 -3.00 18.23 -6.78
CA ARG A 48 -3.89 19.34 -7.15
C ARG A 48 -5.18 19.26 -6.35
N ILE A 49 -5.48 20.32 -5.60
CA ILE A 49 -6.77 20.48 -4.94
C ILE A 49 -7.80 20.92 -5.98
N VAL A 50 -8.79 20.07 -6.24
CA VAL A 50 -9.83 20.30 -7.27
C VAL A 50 -11.13 20.86 -6.70
N ALA A 51 -11.37 20.68 -5.41
CA ALA A 51 -12.50 21.27 -4.70
C ALA A 51 -12.19 21.41 -3.20
N GLN A 52 -12.77 22.43 -2.57
CA GLN A 52 -12.81 22.60 -1.12
C GLN A 52 -14.24 22.93 -0.73
N VAL A 53 -14.84 22.12 0.12
CA VAL A 53 -16.26 22.19 0.50
C VAL A 53 -16.43 22.08 2.01
N GLY A 54 -17.50 22.66 2.54
CA GLY A 54 -17.75 22.75 3.98
C GLY A 54 -18.61 21.65 4.58
N ASP A 55 -19.26 20.82 3.75
CA ASP A 55 -20.21 19.80 4.19
C ASP A 55 -20.35 18.67 3.15
N GLY A 56 -20.97 17.56 3.57
CA GLY A 56 -21.15 16.37 2.74
C GLY A 56 -22.08 16.58 1.53
N ARG A 57 -23.05 17.49 1.61
CA ARG A 57 -23.98 17.77 0.51
C ARG A 57 -23.25 18.51 -0.61
N ALA A 58 -22.44 19.50 -0.25
CA ALA A 58 -21.57 20.21 -1.18
C ALA A 58 -20.51 19.27 -1.79
N ALA A 59 -19.97 18.32 -1.03
CA ALA A 59 -19.04 17.30 -1.53
C ALA A 59 -19.65 16.43 -2.64
N LEU A 60 -20.90 15.97 -2.46
CA LEU A 60 -21.61 15.20 -3.46
C LEU A 60 -21.93 16.01 -4.71
N ALA A 61 -22.37 17.26 -4.53
CA ALA A 61 -22.68 18.17 -5.65
C ALA A 61 -21.44 18.46 -6.51
N ALA A 62 -20.27 18.64 -5.89
CA ALA A 62 -19.03 18.95 -6.60
C ALA A 62 -18.41 17.73 -7.32
N LEU A 63 -18.85 16.50 -7.04
CA LEU A 63 -18.13 15.29 -7.45
C LEU A 63 -18.05 15.11 -8.97
N ALA A 64 -19.14 15.39 -9.70
CA ALA A 64 -19.21 15.18 -11.15
C ALA A 64 -18.25 16.10 -11.92
N ASP A 65 -18.15 17.36 -11.48
CA ASP A 65 -17.30 18.39 -12.10
C ASP A 65 -15.86 18.28 -11.61
N ALA A 66 -15.68 18.16 -10.29
CA ALA A 66 -14.37 18.10 -9.68
C ALA A 66 -13.70 16.73 -9.84
N ARG A 67 -14.42 15.64 -10.12
CA ARG A 67 -13.92 14.25 -10.35
C ARG A 67 -12.77 13.76 -9.45
N PRO A 68 -12.74 14.07 -8.15
CA PRO A 68 -11.58 13.80 -7.32
C PRO A 68 -11.19 12.31 -7.32
N GLU A 69 -9.90 12.05 -7.19
CA GLU A 69 -9.36 10.71 -6.99
C GLU A 69 -9.32 10.34 -5.52
N VAL A 70 -9.08 11.33 -4.67
CA VAL A 70 -9.06 11.21 -3.22
C VAL A 70 -9.94 12.30 -2.62
N VAL A 71 -10.74 11.93 -1.62
CA VAL A 71 -11.47 12.86 -0.77
C VAL A 71 -10.92 12.75 0.64
N LEU A 72 -10.46 13.87 1.20
CA LEU A 72 -10.25 13.99 2.64
C LEU A 72 -11.57 14.45 3.26
N LEU A 73 -12.19 13.58 4.04
CA LEU A 73 -13.55 13.76 4.55
C LEU A 73 -13.55 13.85 6.07
N ASP A 74 -13.95 15.00 6.61
CA ASP A 74 -14.30 15.13 8.01
C ASP A 74 -15.58 14.37 8.34
N LEU A 75 -15.68 13.83 9.54
CA LEU A 75 -16.87 13.10 9.98
C LEU A 75 -17.92 14.02 10.59
N GLU A 76 -17.51 15.06 11.31
CA GLU A 76 -18.40 15.95 12.04
C GLU A 76 -18.56 17.25 11.26
N MET A 77 -19.67 17.40 10.53
CA MET A 77 -19.96 18.59 9.72
C MET A 77 -21.46 18.90 9.78
N PRO A 78 -21.88 20.17 9.65
CA PRO A 78 -23.29 20.53 9.57
C PRO A 78 -23.92 20.11 8.23
N VAL A 79 -25.26 20.19 8.13
CA VAL A 79 -26.07 19.89 6.93
C VAL A 79 -26.06 18.42 6.53
N MET A 80 -24.91 17.87 6.20
CA MET A 80 -24.69 16.45 5.96
C MET A 80 -23.32 16.07 6.51
N ASP A 81 -23.32 15.22 7.52
CA ASP A 81 -22.11 14.73 8.17
C ASP A 81 -21.33 13.74 7.26
N GLY A 82 -20.08 13.49 7.61
CA GLY A 82 -19.21 12.62 6.82
C GLY A 82 -19.67 11.15 6.83
N MET A 83 -20.30 10.70 7.92
CA MET A 83 -20.82 9.33 8.02
C MET A 83 -22.00 9.08 7.08
N THR A 84 -22.84 10.10 6.84
CA THR A 84 -23.92 10.07 5.86
C THR A 84 -23.40 10.25 4.45
N ALA A 85 -22.41 11.14 4.26
CA ALA A 85 -21.82 11.41 2.94
C ALA A 85 -21.00 10.23 2.39
N LEU A 86 -20.26 9.53 3.25
CA LEU A 86 -19.37 8.42 2.88
C LEU A 86 -20.06 7.34 2.02
N PRO A 87 -21.16 6.68 2.46
CA PRO A 87 -21.81 5.66 1.64
C PRO A 87 -22.34 6.22 0.32
N LEU A 88 -22.75 7.49 0.28
CA LEU A 88 -23.22 8.15 -0.94
C LEU A 88 -22.06 8.43 -1.93
N LEU A 89 -20.87 8.78 -1.43
CA LEU A 89 -19.65 8.91 -2.22
C LEU A 89 -19.17 7.55 -2.75
N LEU A 90 -19.28 6.49 -1.94
CA LEU A 90 -18.85 5.14 -2.31
C LEU A 90 -19.82 4.44 -3.29
N ARG A 91 -21.10 4.82 -3.30
CA ARG A 91 -22.11 4.31 -4.25
C ARG A 91 -21.97 4.86 -5.67
N GLN A 92 -21.12 5.84 -5.87
CA GLN A 92 -20.89 6.44 -7.18
C GLN A 92 -20.34 5.42 -8.18
N PRO A 93 -20.57 5.63 -9.49
CA PRO A 93 -19.99 4.81 -10.55
C PRO A 93 -18.46 4.71 -10.40
N ALA A 94 -17.87 3.62 -10.89
CA ALA A 94 -16.44 3.36 -10.70
C ALA A 94 -15.55 4.48 -11.29
N GLU A 95 -16.03 5.18 -12.31
CA GLU A 95 -15.35 6.28 -12.97
C GLU A 95 -15.27 7.53 -12.07
N LEU A 96 -16.30 7.77 -11.25
CA LEU A 96 -16.41 8.97 -10.39
C LEU A 96 -16.10 8.70 -8.92
N ARG A 97 -16.21 7.45 -8.47
CA ARG A 97 -15.99 7.08 -7.06
C ARG A 97 -14.54 7.38 -6.67
N PRO A 98 -14.29 8.19 -5.62
CA PRO A 98 -12.96 8.47 -5.11
C PRO A 98 -12.53 7.43 -4.07
N ALA A 99 -11.25 7.42 -3.71
CA ALA A 99 -10.81 6.87 -2.43
C ALA A 99 -11.11 7.89 -1.31
N VAL A 100 -11.86 7.48 -0.29
CA VAL A 100 -12.22 8.39 0.82
C VAL A 100 -11.32 8.13 2.01
N ILE A 101 -10.49 9.10 2.37
CA ILE A 101 -9.68 9.09 3.59
C ILE A 101 -10.40 9.95 4.61
N VAL A 102 -10.72 9.37 5.76
CA VAL A 102 -11.50 10.04 6.78
C VAL A 102 -10.57 10.79 7.72
N ALA A 103 -10.73 12.11 7.82
CA ALA A 103 -9.98 12.94 8.76
C ALA A 103 -10.79 13.14 10.04
N SER A 104 -10.35 12.58 11.17
CA SER A 104 -11.08 12.67 12.44
C SER A 104 -10.17 13.14 13.57
N ALA A 105 -10.75 13.80 14.58
CA ALA A 105 -10.02 14.16 15.80
C ALA A 105 -9.57 12.91 16.59
N LEU A 106 -8.47 13.04 17.34
CA LEU A 106 -7.93 12.04 18.27
C LEU A 106 -8.74 11.98 19.58
N THR A 107 -10.03 11.70 19.50
CA THR A 107 -10.90 11.47 20.66
C THR A 107 -11.46 10.05 20.62
N GLN A 108 -11.97 9.54 21.74
CA GLN A 108 -12.64 8.22 21.76
C GLN A 108 -13.85 8.17 20.81
N ARG A 109 -14.63 9.27 20.76
CA ARG A 109 -15.75 9.40 19.80
C ARG A 109 -15.25 9.40 18.36
N GLY A 110 -14.18 10.15 18.08
CA GLY A 110 -13.54 10.19 16.76
C GLY A 110 -12.97 8.83 16.35
N ALA A 111 -12.42 8.06 17.29
CA ALA A 111 -11.93 6.71 17.04
C ALA A 111 -13.07 5.75 16.65
N ALA A 112 -14.18 5.76 17.40
CA ALA A 112 -15.36 4.97 17.08
C ALA A 112 -15.95 5.34 15.72
N ALA A 113 -16.05 6.63 15.42
CA ALA A 113 -16.55 7.14 14.16
C ALA A 113 -15.63 6.76 12.98
N ALA A 114 -14.30 6.90 13.12
CA ALA A 114 -13.34 6.47 12.11
C ALA A 114 -13.40 4.96 11.83
N MET A 115 -13.57 4.14 12.86
CA MET A 115 -13.73 2.68 12.70
C MET A 115 -15.06 2.31 12.03
N ALA A 116 -16.15 3.02 12.35
CA ALA A 116 -17.42 2.87 11.64
C ALA A 116 -17.27 3.25 10.16
N ALA A 117 -16.51 4.30 9.87
CA ALA A 117 -16.22 4.74 8.51
C ALA A 117 -15.39 3.71 7.73
N LEU A 118 -14.35 3.13 8.33
CA LEU A 118 -13.58 2.04 7.72
C LEU A 118 -14.46 0.82 7.40
N ARG A 119 -15.37 0.45 8.33
CA ARG A 119 -16.36 -0.62 8.10
C ARG A 119 -17.33 -0.30 6.97
N ALA A 120 -17.71 0.96 6.82
CA ALA A 120 -18.55 1.45 5.73
C ALA A 120 -17.81 1.55 4.38
N GLY A 121 -16.50 1.31 4.35
CA GLY A 121 -15.68 1.26 3.13
C GLY A 121 -14.80 2.49 2.90
N ALA A 122 -14.57 3.34 3.91
CA ALA A 122 -13.51 4.34 3.85
C ALA A 122 -12.16 3.66 3.57
N ALA A 123 -11.34 4.28 2.73
CA ALA A 123 -10.07 3.73 2.32
C ALA A 123 -9.07 3.72 3.48
N ASP A 124 -8.99 4.82 4.22
CA ASP A 124 -8.08 4.98 5.36
C ASP A 124 -8.62 6.05 6.31
N TYR A 125 -7.91 6.28 7.40
CA TYR A 125 -8.20 7.38 8.33
C TYR A 125 -6.96 8.28 8.47
N LEU A 126 -7.16 9.51 8.89
CA LEU A 126 -6.10 10.48 9.16
C LEU A 126 -6.42 11.17 10.49
N PRO A 127 -5.65 10.92 11.56
CA PRO A 127 -5.86 11.61 12.82
C PRO A 127 -5.49 13.08 12.67
N LYS A 128 -6.43 14.00 12.94
CA LYS A 128 -6.14 15.44 12.94
C LYS A 128 -5.20 15.75 14.11
N PRO A 129 -4.03 16.37 13.87
CA PRO A 129 -3.03 16.57 14.91
C PRO A 129 -3.55 17.60 15.92
N ALA A 130 -3.42 17.27 17.21
CA ALA A 130 -3.73 18.21 18.29
C ALA A 130 -2.69 19.33 18.34
N ALA A 131 -3.09 20.53 18.78
CA ALA A 131 -2.21 21.69 18.87
C ALA A 131 -0.96 21.43 19.75
N ALA A 132 -1.06 20.55 20.76
CA ALA A 132 0.03 20.22 21.68
C ALA A 132 1.16 19.38 21.04
N GLY A 133 0.95 18.79 19.86
CA GLY A 133 1.91 17.89 19.19
C GLY A 133 2.58 18.49 17.95
N GLY A 134 2.76 19.81 17.89
CA GLY A 134 3.20 20.50 16.66
C GLY A 134 2.08 20.74 15.64
N GLY A 135 0.89 20.19 15.89
CA GLY A 135 -0.31 20.43 15.08
C GLY A 135 -0.08 20.14 13.60
N MET A 136 -0.62 21.02 12.75
CA MET A 136 -0.49 20.92 11.30
C MET A 136 0.92 21.24 10.77
N ALA A 137 1.87 21.62 11.64
CA ALA A 137 3.27 21.86 11.26
C ALA A 137 4.17 20.64 11.47
N ASP A 138 3.65 19.54 12.04
CA ASP A 138 4.40 18.31 12.25
C ASP A 138 4.86 17.70 10.90
N PRO A 139 6.19 17.57 10.68
CA PRO A 139 6.74 16.95 9.48
C PRO A 139 6.31 15.50 9.27
N LEU A 140 6.11 14.74 10.36
CA LEU A 140 5.68 13.34 10.29
C LEU A 140 4.23 13.25 9.79
N PHE A 141 3.33 14.02 10.39
CA PHE A 141 1.96 14.16 9.90
C PHE A 141 1.90 14.59 8.43
N ARG A 142 2.72 15.58 8.02
CA ARG A 142 2.77 16.02 6.63
C ARG A 142 3.19 14.87 5.71
N ALA A 143 4.23 14.13 6.05
CA ALA A 143 4.69 13.01 5.23
C ALA A 143 3.63 11.91 5.13
N GLU A 144 2.99 11.55 6.25
CA GLU A 144 1.91 10.57 6.28
C GLU A 144 0.71 10.99 5.41
N LEU A 145 0.27 12.25 5.50
CA LEU A 145 -0.80 12.79 4.68
C LEU A 145 -0.49 12.68 3.17
N LEU A 146 0.71 13.12 2.76
CA LEU A 146 1.10 13.13 1.36
C LEU A 146 1.21 11.70 0.80
N GLU A 147 1.82 10.79 1.55
CA GLU A 147 1.95 9.37 1.16
C GLU A 147 0.59 8.68 1.09
N LYS A 148 -0.32 8.92 2.05
CA LYS A 148 -1.69 8.40 2.02
C LYS A 148 -2.44 8.86 0.76
N VAL A 149 -2.41 10.15 0.47
CA VAL A 149 -3.10 10.73 -0.69
C VAL A 149 -2.56 10.14 -1.99
N LYS A 150 -1.23 10.13 -2.18
CA LYS A 150 -0.60 9.60 -3.39
C LYS A 150 -0.82 8.09 -3.54
N GLY A 151 -0.66 7.35 -2.45
CA GLY A 151 -0.84 5.90 -2.40
C GLY A 151 -2.25 5.47 -2.80
N TRP A 152 -3.28 6.10 -2.20
CA TRP A 152 -4.67 5.79 -2.52
C TRP A 152 -5.08 6.24 -3.91
N ALA A 153 -4.59 7.39 -4.40
CA ALA A 153 -4.79 7.79 -5.79
C ALA A 153 -4.20 6.77 -6.76
N ARG A 154 -2.98 6.28 -6.50
CA ARG A 154 -2.34 5.24 -7.31
C ARG A 154 -3.15 3.95 -7.37
N ILE A 155 -3.62 3.45 -6.22
CA ILE A 155 -4.51 2.27 -6.17
C ILE A 155 -5.78 2.55 -6.98
N ARG A 156 -6.36 3.74 -6.84
CA ARG A 156 -7.61 4.08 -7.53
C ARG A 156 -7.46 4.15 -9.04
N ARG A 157 -6.39 4.77 -9.55
CA ARG A 157 -6.06 4.82 -10.98
C ARG A 157 -5.97 3.41 -11.57
N ARG A 158 -5.35 2.48 -10.85
CA ARG A 158 -5.24 1.07 -11.28
C ARG A 158 -6.57 0.35 -11.32
N GLN A 159 -7.43 0.56 -10.32
CA GLN A 159 -8.78 -0.02 -10.29
C GLN A 159 -9.71 0.55 -11.37
N ARG A 160 -9.45 1.77 -11.85
CA ARG A 160 -10.20 2.41 -12.95
C ARG A 160 -9.73 1.96 -14.33
N MET A 161 -8.48 1.51 -14.46
CA MET A 161 -8.01 0.97 -15.73
C MET A 161 -8.75 -0.35 -15.99
N PRO A 162 -9.37 -0.54 -17.17
CA PRO A 162 -9.89 -1.85 -17.53
C PRO A 162 -8.71 -2.84 -17.46
N ALA A 163 -8.94 -4.01 -16.84
CA ALA A 163 -7.94 -5.06 -16.79
C ALA A 163 -7.47 -5.33 -18.22
N SER A 164 -6.29 -4.85 -18.59
CA SER A 164 -5.63 -5.35 -19.79
C SER A 164 -5.51 -6.86 -19.57
N ALA A 165 -6.11 -7.64 -20.46
CA ALA A 165 -6.07 -9.09 -20.44
C ALA A 165 -4.67 -9.57 -20.02
N PRO A 166 -4.55 -10.63 -19.21
CA PRO A 166 -3.24 -11.12 -18.80
C PRO A 166 -2.40 -11.32 -20.05
N ARG A 167 -1.28 -10.58 -20.16
CA ARG A 167 -0.29 -10.85 -21.19
C ARG A 167 0.26 -12.23 -20.88
N THR A 168 -0.33 -13.25 -21.47
CA THR A 168 0.17 -14.62 -21.55
C THR A 168 1.42 -14.61 -22.42
N ALA A 169 2.47 -14.00 -21.91
CA ALA A 169 3.80 -13.97 -22.51
C ALA A 169 4.81 -14.07 -21.37
N ASP A 170 4.80 -15.23 -20.70
CA ASP A 170 5.98 -15.84 -20.08
C ASP A 170 5.74 -17.27 -19.54
N ALA A 171 4.52 -17.80 -19.65
CA ALA A 171 4.23 -19.20 -19.30
C ALA A 171 4.46 -20.22 -20.45
N ALA A 172 4.94 -19.79 -21.63
CA ALA A 172 5.10 -20.66 -22.81
C ALA A 172 6.56 -20.94 -23.21
N ALA A 173 7.56 -20.48 -22.45
CA ALA A 173 8.97 -20.71 -22.76
C ALA A 173 9.64 -21.90 -22.02
N VAL A 174 8.93 -22.58 -21.09
CA VAL A 174 9.48 -23.72 -20.34
C VAL A 174 8.96 -25.09 -20.82
N ALA A 175 8.01 -25.12 -21.76
CA ALA A 175 7.38 -26.37 -22.19
C ALA A 175 7.51 -26.64 -23.70
N ARG A 176 8.67 -26.40 -24.33
CA ARG A 176 9.01 -26.97 -25.65
C ARG A 176 10.53 -27.23 -25.79
N ARG A 177 11.03 -28.17 -25.00
CA ARG A 177 12.20 -28.99 -25.39
C ARG A 177 11.79 -30.45 -25.28
N GLY A 178 11.43 -31.03 -26.42
CA GLY A 178 11.07 -32.43 -26.53
C GLY A 178 9.80 -32.63 -27.36
N ALA A 179 9.97 -32.82 -28.67
CA ALA A 179 9.25 -33.77 -29.51
C ALA A 179 9.31 -33.39 -30.99
N GLY A 180 9.96 -34.28 -31.76
CA GLY A 180 9.67 -34.71 -33.14
C GLY A 180 8.97 -33.80 -34.16
N ARG A 181 9.62 -33.67 -35.32
CA ARG A 181 8.99 -33.47 -36.65
C ARG A 181 7.81 -34.45 -36.86
N PRO A 182 6.73 -34.05 -37.58
CA PRO A 182 6.72 -34.20 -39.04
C PRO A 182 5.84 -33.21 -39.86
N GLY A 183 6.13 -33.13 -41.17
CA GLY A 183 5.14 -33.14 -42.29
C GLY A 183 4.42 -31.84 -42.71
N PRO A 184 4.22 -31.57 -44.02
CA PRO A 184 3.77 -30.27 -44.53
C PRO A 184 2.25 -30.12 -44.67
N ALA A 185 1.84 -28.85 -44.85
CA ALA A 185 0.49 -28.27 -44.88
C ALA A 185 -0.47 -28.81 -45.96
N PRO A 186 -1.75 -28.42 -45.83
CA PRO A 186 -2.40 -27.79 -46.98
C PRO A 186 -3.11 -26.46 -46.66
N SER A 187 -3.19 -25.69 -47.73
CA SER A 187 -3.77 -24.36 -47.95
C SER A 187 -5.25 -24.23 -47.60
N GLY A 188 -5.64 -23.05 -47.10
CA GLY A 188 -7.05 -22.63 -47.04
C GLY A 188 -7.18 -21.13 -46.77
N ARG A 189 -7.45 -20.36 -47.82
CA ARG A 189 -7.86 -18.94 -47.77
C ARG A 189 -9.22 -18.80 -47.10
N ALA A 190 -9.41 -17.76 -46.30
CA ALA A 190 -10.60 -16.89 -46.35
C ALA A 190 -10.43 -15.66 -45.42
N THR A 191 -10.41 -14.48 -46.01
CA THR A 191 -10.54 -13.18 -45.35
C THR A 191 -12.02 -12.78 -45.20
N PRO A 192 -12.38 -12.05 -44.14
CA PRO A 192 -13.34 -10.94 -44.29
C PRO A 192 -12.76 -9.66 -43.67
N ARG A 193 -12.41 -8.65 -44.48
CA ARG A 193 -13.23 -7.46 -44.84
C ARG A 193 -13.78 -6.70 -43.62
N VAL A 194 -13.10 -5.60 -43.31
CA VAL A 194 -13.50 -4.50 -42.41
C VAL A 194 -14.25 -3.44 -43.24
N PRO A 195 -15.36 -2.85 -42.77
CA PRO A 195 -15.97 -1.69 -43.43
C PRO A 195 -15.29 -0.37 -43.04
N ALA A 196 -15.26 0.55 -44.00
CA ALA A 196 -14.66 1.87 -43.98
C ALA A 196 -15.43 2.92 -43.14
N PRO A 197 -14.78 4.04 -42.76
CA PRO A 197 -15.37 5.14 -41.98
C PRO A 197 -16.19 6.15 -42.81
N TRP A 198 -17.19 6.77 -42.18
CA TRP A 198 -18.03 7.87 -42.72
C TRP A 198 -17.32 9.25 -42.58
N PRO A 199 -17.61 10.25 -43.46
CA PRO A 199 -16.71 11.35 -43.77
C PRO A 199 -16.86 12.62 -42.92
N ALA A 200 -15.88 13.49 -43.13
CA ALA A 200 -15.74 14.86 -42.66
C ALA A 200 -16.68 15.87 -43.35
N GLY A 201 -16.86 17.00 -42.69
CA GLY A 201 -17.41 18.27 -43.20
C GLY A 201 -17.23 19.38 -42.14
N PRO A 202 -17.34 20.67 -42.51
CA PRO A 202 -16.21 21.42 -43.05
C PRO A 202 -15.81 22.68 -42.24
N GLU A 203 -14.73 23.29 -42.72
CA GLU A 203 -13.99 24.47 -42.25
C GLU A 203 -14.80 25.76 -42.08
N ALA A 204 -14.29 26.65 -41.21
CA ALA A 204 -14.22 28.09 -41.49
C ALA A 204 -13.12 28.78 -40.66
N ALA A 205 -12.23 29.49 -41.38
CA ALA A 205 -11.23 30.46 -40.90
C ALA A 205 -11.92 31.70 -40.27
N THR A 206 -11.30 32.66 -39.56
CA THR A 206 -10.07 33.44 -39.79
C THR A 206 -9.94 34.48 -38.65
N HIS A 207 -8.77 35.15 -38.58
CA HIS A 207 -8.37 36.37 -37.82
C HIS A 207 -7.66 36.09 -36.48
N ALA A 208 -6.60 36.79 -36.09
CA ALA A 208 -5.66 37.69 -36.77
C ALA A 208 -4.45 37.85 -35.82
N ALA A 209 -3.33 38.26 -36.39
CA ALA A 209 -2.04 38.42 -35.75
C ALA A 209 -1.97 39.63 -34.81
N VAL A 210 -1.18 39.55 -33.72
CA VAL A 210 -0.51 40.71 -33.11
C VAL A 210 0.91 40.31 -32.67
N ALA A 211 1.81 41.27 -32.83
CA ALA A 211 3.24 41.17 -32.96
C ALA A 211 4.04 40.91 -31.67
N ARG A 212 5.27 40.50 -31.96
CA ARG A 212 6.45 40.26 -31.12
C ARG A 212 6.80 41.45 -30.21
N ARG A 213 7.30 41.13 -29.02
CA ARG A 213 8.31 41.94 -28.33
C ARG A 213 9.36 41.03 -27.70
N THR A 214 10.57 41.16 -28.24
CA THR A 214 11.82 40.56 -27.77
C THR A 214 12.36 41.37 -26.59
N ALA A 215 12.72 40.70 -25.51
CA ALA A 215 13.60 41.23 -24.47
C ALA A 215 14.64 40.17 -24.10
N ALA A 216 15.91 40.57 -24.14
CA ALA A 216 17.09 39.74 -23.96
C ALA A 216 17.28 39.31 -22.51
N LEU A 217 17.77 38.08 -22.31
CA LEU A 217 18.19 37.51 -21.03
C LEU A 217 19.70 37.71 -20.81
N PRO A 218 20.18 37.94 -19.57
CA PRO A 218 21.61 37.97 -19.27
C PRO A 218 22.21 36.55 -19.20
N ARG A 219 23.51 36.47 -19.53
CA ARG A 219 24.37 35.27 -19.59
C ARG A 219 24.37 34.47 -18.29
N ALA A 220 24.20 33.15 -18.42
CA ALA A 220 24.33 32.16 -17.36
C ALA A 220 25.80 31.82 -17.06
N VAL A 221 26.07 31.58 -15.77
CA VAL A 221 27.31 31.03 -15.19
C VAL A 221 27.37 29.52 -15.48
N PRO A 222 28.53 28.93 -15.82
CA PRO A 222 28.63 27.48 -16.08
C PRO A 222 28.49 26.66 -14.77
N PRO A 223 27.73 25.55 -14.76
CA PRO A 223 27.66 24.65 -13.62
C PRO A 223 28.90 23.72 -13.54
N PRO A 224 29.26 23.22 -12.34
CA PRO A 224 30.37 22.29 -12.17
C PRO A 224 30.05 20.90 -12.73
N ASP A 225 31.10 20.19 -13.16
CA ASP A 225 31.09 18.86 -13.77
C ASP A 225 30.18 17.87 -13.02
N ARG A 226 29.15 17.39 -13.72
CA ARG A 226 28.35 16.24 -13.29
C ARG A 226 29.07 14.97 -13.69
N ALA A 227 29.53 14.23 -12.68
CA ALA A 227 29.88 12.82 -12.81
C ALA A 227 28.74 12.05 -13.49
N ALA A 228 29.11 11.19 -14.45
CA ALA A 228 28.20 10.37 -15.22
C ALA A 228 27.27 9.52 -14.33
N PRO A 229 25.98 9.35 -14.69
CA PRO A 229 25.09 8.45 -13.98
C PRO A 229 25.61 7.00 -14.13
N PRO A 230 25.60 6.18 -13.06
CA PRO A 230 25.91 4.76 -13.22
C PRO A 230 24.86 4.12 -14.12
N ALA A 231 25.36 3.40 -15.13
CA ALA A 231 24.55 2.66 -16.09
C ALA A 231 23.53 1.78 -15.37
N ALA A 232 22.30 1.75 -15.88
CA ALA A 232 21.24 0.87 -15.41
C ALA A 232 21.70 -0.58 -15.45
N VAL A 233 22.04 -1.13 -14.28
CA VAL A 233 22.33 -2.55 -14.11
C VAL A 233 20.99 -3.28 -14.26
N ARG A 234 20.85 -3.99 -15.38
CA ARG A 234 19.83 -5.04 -15.54
C ARG A 234 20.01 -6.03 -14.38
N PRO A 235 18.95 -6.49 -13.69
CA PRO A 235 19.11 -7.54 -12.70
C PRO A 235 19.48 -8.82 -13.45
N GLU A 236 20.78 -9.11 -13.54
CA GLU A 236 21.27 -10.44 -13.85
C GLU A 236 20.74 -11.38 -12.77
N GLY A 237 20.14 -12.48 -13.21
CA GLY A 237 19.47 -13.45 -12.35
C GLY A 237 20.40 -13.91 -11.23
N THR A 238 20.02 -13.60 -10.00
CA THR A 238 20.61 -14.20 -8.82
C THR A 238 20.38 -15.70 -8.89
N PRO A 239 21.41 -16.54 -8.69
CA PRO A 239 21.22 -17.99 -8.62
C PRO A 239 20.23 -18.31 -7.50
N ASP A 240 19.37 -19.27 -7.81
CA ASP A 240 18.25 -19.76 -7.02
C ASP A 240 18.66 -20.11 -5.59
N ARG A 241 18.60 -19.11 -4.69
CA ARG A 241 18.72 -19.30 -3.24
C ARG A 241 17.41 -19.82 -2.63
N ALA A 242 16.42 -20.23 -3.43
CA ALA A 242 15.16 -20.80 -2.95
C ALA A 242 15.30 -22.23 -2.39
N ALA A 243 16.50 -22.83 -2.42
CA ALA A 243 16.71 -24.22 -2.07
C ALA A 243 16.96 -24.52 -0.57
N ALA A 244 17.14 -23.52 0.30
CA ALA A 244 17.28 -23.74 1.75
C ALA A 244 16.07 -23.20 2.52
N ALA A 245 14.87 -23.61 2.13
CA ALA A 245 13.67 -23.33 2.92
C ALA A 245 13.77 -24.05 4.28
N SER A 246 13.54 -23.33 5.39
CA SER A 246 13.16 -23.99 6.64
C SER A 246 11.92 -24.84 6.36
N ARG A 247 12.08 -26.16 6.45
CA ARG A 247 11.01 -27.16 6.38
C ARG A 247 10.18 -27.20 7.68
N THR A 248 10.52 -26.37 8.65
CA THR A 248 9.89 -26.39 9.97
C THR A 248 8.57 -25.65 9.89
N ALA A 249 7.48 -26.32 10.29
CA ALA A 249 6.19 -25.68 10.42
C ALA A 249 6.30 -24.50 11.41
N PRO A 250 5.71 -23.33 11.10
CA PRO A 250 5.74 -22.20 12.00
C PRO A 250 4.98 -22.52 13.28
N ARG A 251 5.39 -21.92 14.40
CA ARG A 251 4.68 -21.92 15.69
C ARG A 251 3.92 -20.64 15.95
N VAL A 252 4.26 -19.56 15.23
CA VAL A 252 3.63 -18.24 15.35
C VAL A 252 3.63 -17.58 13.97
N VAL A 253 2.50 -16.99 13.60
CA VAL A 253 2.43 -16.06 12.46
C VAL A 253 2.45 -14.64 13.01
N VAL A 254 3.27 -13.78 12.43
CA VAL A 254 3.37 -12.37 12.82
C VAL A 254 3.05 -11.50 11.62
N ILE A 255 2.22 -10.46 11.80
CA ILE A 255 1.83 -9.55 10.74
C ILE A 255 2.12 -8.11 11.19
N GLY A 256 2.90 -7.36 10.42
CA GLY A 256 3.13 -5.93 10.64
C GLY A 256 2.50 -5.08 9.54
N ALA A 257 1.83 -3.99 9.92
CA ALA A 257 1.18 -3.07 8.98
C ALA A 257 1.14 -1.63 9.52
N SER A 258 0.98 -0.64 8.64
CA SER A 258 0.84 0.77 9.00
C SER A 258 -0.18 1.46 8.08
N THR A 259 0.22 2.46 7.30
CA THR A 259 -0.62 3.16 6.32
C THR A 259 -1.26 2.22 5.29
N GLY A 260 -2.59 2.28 5.12
CA GLY A 260 -3.35 1.29 4.34
C GLY A 260 -3.52 -0.08 5.01
N GLY A 261 -2.92 -0.26 6.19
CA GLY A 261 -2.85 -1.51 6.93
C GLY A 261 -4.21 -2.10 7.31
N PRO A 262 -5.20 -1.33 7.81
CA PRO A 262 -6.52 -1.88 8.11
C PRO A 262 -7.18 -2.58 6.92
N GLN A 263 -7.05 -2.04 5.71
CA GLN A 263 -7.62 -2.66 4.51
C GLN A 263 -6.81 -3.86 4.03
N ALA A 264 -5.48 -3.80 4.08
CA ALA A 264 -4.63 -4.94 3.76
C ALA A 264 -4.84 -6.11 4.75
N LEU A 265 -4.97 -5.81 6.04
CA LEU A 265 -5.31 -6.77 7.08
C LEU A 265 -6.69 -7.37 6.84
N ALA A 266 -7.70 -6.55 6.51
CA ALA A 266 -9.04 -7.05 6.20
C ALA A 266 -9.03 -8.02 4.99
N ALA A 267 -8.31 -7.67 3.92
CA ALA A 267 -8.16 -8.52 2.73
C ALA A 267 -7.47 -9.86 3.06
N LEU A 268 -6.42 -9.82 3.88
CA LEU A 268 -5.68 -10.99 4.32
C LEU A 268 -6.50 -11.88 5.27
N VAL A 269 -7.09 -11.30 6.32
CA VAL A 269 -7.81 -12.03 7.38
C VAL A 269 -9.05 -12.73 6.85
N ARG A 270 -9.77 -12.16 5.88
CA ARG A 270 -10.93 -12.82 5.23
C ARG A 270 -10.61 -14.17 4.59
N ARG A 271 -9.33 -14.41 4.26
CA ARG A 271 -8.86 -15.63 3.59
C ARG A 271 -8.01 -16.51 4.49
N LEU A 272 -7.75 -16.08 5.73
CA LEU A 272 -7.11 -16.93 6.72
C LEU A 272 -8.09 -18.00 7.23
N PRO A 273 -7.59 -19.17 7.66
CA PRO A 273 -8.41 -20.13 8.39
C PRO A 273 -9.06 -19.47 9.61
N SER A 274 -10.31 -19.83 9.91
CA SER A 274 -11.01 -19.33 11.11
C SER A 274 -10.42 -19.86 12.42
N ALA A 275 -9.68 -20.96 12.36
CA ALA A 275 -8.96 -21.54 13.49
C ALA A 275 -7.55 -21.98 13.04
N PRO A 276 -6.59 -21.05 12.89
CA PRO A 276 -5.22 -21.39 12.52
C PRO A 276 -4.58 -22.29 13.59
N THR A 277 -3.71 -23.21 13.19
CA THR A 277 -3.03 -24.15 14.10
C THR A 277 -2.02 -23.48 15.04
N VAL A 278 -1.84 -22.17 14.93
CA VAL A 278 -0.89 -21.34 15.68
C VAL A 278 -1.52 -19.99 16.06
N PRO A 279 -1.01 -19.29 17.09
CA PRO A 279 -1.38 -17.90 17.33
C PRO A 279 -0.93 -16.99 16.18
N VAL A 280 -1.76 -16.01 15.85
CA VAL A 280 -1.46 -14.93 14.91
C VAL A 280 -1.28 -13.64 15.70
N LEU A 281 -0.12 -13.00 15.61
CA LEU A 281 0.17 -11.74 16.29
C LEU A 281 0.24 -10.60 15.27
N VAL A 282 -0.44 -9.49 15.53
CA VAL A 282 -0.54 -8.38 14.59
C VAL A 282 -0.06 -7.10 15.26
N VAL A 283 0.89 -6.41 14.63
CA VAL A 283 1.24 -5.03 14.94
C VAL A 283 0.70 -4.14 13.84
N GLN A 284 -0.20 -3.25 14.23
CA GLN A 284 -0.71 -2.19 13.37
C GLN A 284 -0.35 -0.86 14.01
N HIS A 285 0.34 0.02 13.29
CA HIS A 285 0.62 1.37 13.78
C HIS A 285 -0.68 2.16 13.84
N MET A 286 -1.26 2.26 15.02
CA MET A 286 -2.50 2.96 15.32
C MET A 286 -2.44 3.57 16.72
N PRO A 287 -3.07 4.74 16.94
CA PRO A 287 -3.19 5.35 18.26
C PRO A 287 -3.94 4.46 19.27
N PRO A 288 -3.79 4.71 20.59
CA PRO A 288 -4.55 4.00 21.61
C PRO A 288 -6.07 4.17 21.41
N GLY A 289 -6.83 3.14 21.77
CA GLY A 289 -8.29 3.07 21.60
C GLY A 289 -8.73 2.57 20.22
N PHE A 290 -7.98 2.85 19.15
CA PHE A 290 -8.30 2.36 17.80
C PHE A 290 -8.04 0.87 17.63
N THR A 291 -6.99 0.36 18.28
CA THR A 291 -6.54 -1.04 18.17
C THR A 291 -7.62 -2.02 18.63
N ALA A 292 -8.23 -1.80 19.80
CA ALA A 292 -9.34 -2.65 20.27
C ALA A 292 -10.50 -2.74 19.27
N MET A 293 -10.88 -1.61 18.65
CA MET A 293 -11.97 -1.59 17.66
C MET A 293 -11.57 -2.22 16.32
N LEU A 294 -10.30 -2.11 15.92
CA LEU A 294 -9.76 -2.82 14.77
C LEU A 294 -9.78 -4.34 15.03
N ALA A 295 -9.38 -4.78 16.22
CA ALA A 295 -9.43 -6.20 16.58
C ALA A 295 -10.87 -6.75 16.50
N ASP A 296 -11.86 -6.03 17.06
CA ASP A 296 -13.28 -6.39 16.91
C ASP A 296 -13.72 -6.41 15.44
N HIS A 297 -13.25 -5.45 14.63
CA HIS A 297 -13.55 -5.45 13.20
C HIS A 297 -13.01 -6.69 12.50
N LEU A 298 -11.72 -7.02 12.69
CA LEU A 298 -11.07 -8.17 12.08
C LEU A 298 -11.75 -9.48 12.49
N GLY A 299 -12.17 -9.61 13.75
CA GLY A 299 -12.88 -10.78 14.27
C GLY A 299 -14.24 -11.03 13.61
N ARG A 300 -14.83 -10.01 12.96
CA ARG A 300 -16.12 -10.11 12.24
C ARG A 300 -15.97 -10.46 10.76
N LEU A 301 -14.74 -10.60 10.25
CA LEU A 301 -14.46 -10.81 8.82
C LEU A 301 -14.46 -12.28 8.38
N GLY A 302 -14.79 -13.22 9.28
CA GLY A 302 -14.81 -14.66 9.02
C GLY A 302 -13.46 -15.37 9.18
N GLY A 303 -12.40 -14.63 9.56
CA GLY A 303 -11.10 -15.19 9.94
C GLY A 303 -11.03 -15.60 11.42
N PRO A 304 -9.83 -15.69 12.00
CA PRO A 304 -9.66 -16.05 13.40
C PRO A 304 -10.34 -15.05 14.35
N PRO A 305 -10.91 -15.51 15.48
CA PRO A 305 -11.31 -14.63 16.57
C PRO A 305 -10.16 -13.71 16.96
N ALA A 306 -10.42 -12.40 16.89
CA ALA A 306 -9.43 -11.36 17.10
C ALA A 306 -9.73 -10.56 18.37
N ALA A 307 -8.69 -10.26 19.14
CA ALA A 307 -8.76 -9.39 20.29
C ALA A 307 -7.47 -8.58 20.44
N GLU A 308 -7.56 -7.44 21.12
CA GLU A 308 -6.37 -6.74 21.58
C GLU A 308 -5.65 -7.58 22.66
N ALA A 309 -4.33 -7.67 22.56
CA ALA A 309 -3.50 -8.44 23.46
C ALA A 309 -3.46 -7.81 24.86
N ARG A 310 -3.49 -8.66 25.89
CA ARG A 310 -3.48 -8.31 27.31
C ARG A 310 -2.20 -8.78 27.99
N GLU A 311 -1.81 -8.05 29.01
CA GLU A 311 -0.63 -8.36 29.81
C GLU A 311 -0.74 -9.77 30.42
N GLY A 312 0.30 -10.59 30.23
CA GLY A 312 0.41 -11.94 30.78
C GLY A 312 -0.55 -12.97 30.19
N GLU A 313 -1.31 -12.66 29.12
CA GLU A 313 -2.25 -13.64 28.58
C GLU A 313 -1.53 -14.72 27.75
N PRO A 314 -1.97 -15.98 27.82
CA PRO A 314 -1.40 -17.04 26.98
C PRO A 314 -1.78 -16.85 25.51
N LEU A 315 -0.78 -16.93 24.63
CA LEU A 315 -0.93 -16.86 23.19
C LEU A 315 -1.31 -18.23 22.63
N ARG A 316 -2.62 -18.42 22.41
CA ARG A 316 -3.21 -19.71 22.04
C ARG A 316 -3.36 -19.85 20.53
N PRO A 317 -3.21 -21.08 19.98
CA PRO A 317 -3.66 -21.40 18.63
C PRO A 317 -5.10 -21.00 18.36
N GLY A 318 -5.41 -20.74 17.10
CA GLY A 318 -6.77 -20.41 16.66
C GLY A 318 -7.17 -18.96 16.88
N ARG A 319 -6.28 -18.09 17.38
CA ARG A 319 -6.60 -16.71 17.76
C ARG A 319 -5.66 -15.69 17.13
N LEU A 320 -6.20 -14.49 16.90
CA LEU A 320 -5.47 -13.32 16.45
C LEU A 320 -5.36 -12.31 17.60
N TYR A 321 -4.14 -11.88 17.90
CA TYR A 321 -3.80 -10.93 18.96
C TYR A 321 -3.25 -9.65 18.33
N LEU A 322 -3.97 -8.55 18.48
CA LEU A 322 -3.54 -7.24 18.02
C LEU A 322 -2.76 -6.52 19.13
N ALA A 323 -1.59 -5.99 18.81
CA ALA A 323 -0.83 -5.16 19.74
C ALA A 323 -1.65 -3.90 20.13
N PRO A 324 -1.77 -3.58 21.42
CA PRO A 324 -2.46 -2.38 21.88
C PRO A 324 -1.73 -1.11 21.44
N GLY A 325 -2.47 -0.06 21.10
CA GLY A 325 -1.92 1.25 20.82
C GLY A 325 -1.15 1.82 22.02
N ASP A 326 -0.07 2.56 21.75
CA ASP A 326 0.82 3.14 22.76
C ASP A 326 1.57 2.15 23.67
N ARG A 327 1.54 0.84 23.39
CA ARG A 327 2.43 -0.14 24.05
C ARG A 327 3.02 -1.14 23.06
N HIS A 328 4.25 -1.58 23.28
CA HIS A 328 4.82 -2.67 22.50
C HIS A 328 4.23 -4.00 22.98
N LEU A 329 3.80 -4.84 22.03
CA LEU A 329 3.54 -6.26 22.28
C LEU A 329 4.86 -7.02 22.15
N LEU A 330 5.28 -7.63 23.24
CA LEU A 330 6.41 -8.55 23.35
C LEU A 330 5.89 -9.95 23.68
N VAL A 331 6.77 -10.94 23.55
CA VAL A 331 6.46 -12.34 23.88
C VAL A 331 7.52 -12.91 24.82
N GLU A 332 7.05 -13.58 25.86
CA GLU A 332 7.87 -14.36 26.77
C GLU A 332 7.58 -15.86 26.64
N ALA A 333 8.61 -16.68 26.82
CA ALA A 333 8.48 -18.12 26.92
C ALA A 333 8.08 -18.52 28.35
N GLY A 334 7.10 -19.41 28.45
CA GLY A 334 6.76 -20.11 29.69
C GLY A 334 7.26 -21.56 29.70
N THR A 335 6.75 -22.33 30.65
CA THR A 335 7.03 -23.77 30.74
C THR A 335 6.44 -24.53 29.55
N GLU A 336 7.05 -25.66 29.20
CA GLU A 336 6.60 -26.56 28.11
C GLU A 336 6.43 -25.85 26.74
N GLY A 337 7.16 -24.75 26.55
CA GLY A 337 7.11 -23.97 25.32
C GLY A 337 5.86 -23.10 25.17
N ALA A 338 5.05 -22.91 26.21
CA ALA A 338 3.97 -21.93 26.18
C ALA A 338 4.50 -20.52 25.89
N LEU A 339 3.70 -19.67 25.26
CA LEU A 339 4.04 -18.29 24.95
C LEU A 339 3.05 -17.35 25.61
N PHE A 340 3.54 -16.27 26.20
CA PHE A 340 2.74 -15.29 26.93
C PHE A 340 2.97 -13.90 26.35
N ALA A 341 1.89 -13.13 26.22
CA ALA A 341 1.95 -11.73 25.83
C ALA A 341 2.53 -10.89 26.96
N ARG A 342 3.43 -9.97 26.61
CA ARG A 342 3.96 -8.93 27.51
C ARG A 342 3.80 -7.58 26.87
N LEU A 343 3.37 -6.61 27.64
CA LEU A 343 3.11 -5.26 27.19
C LEU A 343 4.16 -4.34 27.81
N SER A 344 4.85 -3.60 26.96
CA SER A 344 5.97 -2.75 27.36
C SER A 344 5.71 -1.30 26.98
N ASP A 345 5.94 -0.40 27.95
CA ASP A 345 5.96 1.05 27.76
C ASP A 345 7.36 1.55 27.36
N GLY A 346 8.20 0.67 26.82
CA GLY A 346 9.51 1.00 26.28
C GLY A 346 9.46 2.14 25.25
N PRO A 347 10.61 2.76 24.94
CA PRO A 347 10.66 3.89 24.02
C PRO A 347 10.14 3.49 22.64
N ALA A 348 9.47 4.43 21.96
CA ALA A 348 9.02 4.21 20.60
C ALA A 348 10.20 3.85 19.68
N GLU A 349 9.99 2.85 18.83
CA GLU A 349 10.97 2.40 17.83
C GLU A 349 10.45 2.69 16.44
N ASN A 350 11.32 3.16 15.55
CA ASN A 350 10.91 3.63 14.22
C ASN A 350 9.77 4.68 14.30
N PHE A 351 9.80 5.52 15.35
CA PHE A 351 8.77 6.53 15.67
C PHE A 351 7.38 5.96 15.99
N CYS A 352 7.28 4.65 16.27
CA CYS A 352 6.02 3.95 16.47
C CYS A 352 5.98 3.21 17.81
N ARG A 353 4.79 3.20 18.43
CA ARG A 353 4.45 2.34 19.56
C ARG A 353 2.95 1.99 19.46
N PRO A 354 2.58 0.74 19.12
CA PRO A 354 3.42 -0.44 18.94
C PRO A 354 4.33 -0.37 17.70
N ALA A 355 5.39 -1.19 17.72
CA ALA A 355 6.33 -1.40 16.61
C ALA A 355 6.55 -2.91 16.44
N LEU A 356 6.78 -3.34 15.20
CA LEU A 356 6.99 -4.73 14.80
C LEU A 356 8.37 -5.24 15.21
N ASP A 357 9.41 -4.40 15.14
CA ASP A 357 10.78 -4.82 15.48
C ASP A 357 10.92 -5.39 16.91
N PRO A 358 10.39 -4.75 17.98
CA PRO A 358 10.40 -5.32 19.34
C PRO A 358 9.69 -6.67 19.45
N LEU A 359 8.53 -6.80 18.81
CA LEU A 359 7.76 -8.06 18.80
C LEU A 359 8.61 -9.18 18.19
N LEU A 360 9.18 -8.95 17.01
CA LEU A 360 10.02 -9.94 16.32
C LEU A 360 11.26 -10.30 17.14
N ARG A 361 11.95 -9.33 17.75
CA ARG A 361 13.12 -9.61 18.60
C ARG A 361 12.76 -10.47 19.81
N SER A 362 11.66 -10.16 20.51
CA SER A 362 11.20 -10.96 21.65
C SER A 362 10.80 -12.38 21.25
N LEU A 363 10.13 -12.56 20.10
CA LEU A 363 9.76 -13.87 19.59
C LEU A 363 10.96 -14.73 19.20
N VAL A 364 11.97 -14.14 18.55
CA VAL A 364 13.21 -14.86 18.23
C VAL A 364 13.88 -15.37 19.51
N ALA A 365 13.90 -14.58 20.58
CA ALA A 365 14.42 -14.99 21.89
C ALA A 365 13.53 -16.07 22.56
N ALA A 366 12.20 -15.96 22.47
CA ALA A 366 11.27 -16.83 23.17
C ALA A 366 11.09 -18.22 22.54
N CYS A 367 11.08 -18.33 21.20
CA CYS A 367 10.76 -19.61 20.54
C CYS A 367 11.65 -19.97 19.34
N GLY A 368 12.69 -19.17 19.07
CA GLY A 368 13.63 -19.37 17.96
C GLY A 368 13.06 -18.94 16.61
N GLY A 369 13.89 -18.30 15.78
CA GLY A 369 13.43 -17.72 14.51
C GLY A 369 12.95 -18.73 13.46
N ALA A 370 13.50 -19.95 13.44
CA ALA A 370 13.16 -20.98 12.45
C ALA A 370 11.68 -21.40 12.44
N ARG A 371 10.96 -21.09 13.52
CA ARG A 371 9.53 -21.38 13.71
C ARG A 371 8.64 -20.14 13.58
N LEU A 372 9.16 -19.05 13.03
CA LEU A 372 8.40 -17.82 12.79
C LEU A 372 8.08 -17.67 11.30
N LEU A 373 6.83 -17.28 11.01
CA LEU A 373 6.42 -16.78 9.70
C LEU A 373 5.94 -15.34 9.84
N VAL A 374 6.69 -14.41 9.26
CA VAL A 374 6.45 -12.97 9.35
C VAL A 374 5.89 -12.47 8.03
N VAL A 375 4.88 -11.60 8.11
CA VAL A 375 4.23 -10.96 6.97
C VAL A 375 4.29 -9.46 7.17
N VAL A 376 4.97 -8.75 6.27
CA VAL A 376 5.03 -7.29 6.32
C VAL A 376 4.13 -6.72 5.24
N LEU A 377 3.09 -6.01 5.66
CA LEU A 377 2.10 -5.37 4.80
C LEU A 377 2.42 -3.89 4.59
N THR A 378 1.64 -3.23 3.73
CA THR A 378 1.69 -1.80 3.44
C THR A 378 1.92 -0.93 4.68
N GLY A 379 2.77 0.08 4.50
CA GLY A 379 3.16 0.96 5.58
C GLY A 379 4.31 1.87 5.22
N MET A 380 4.34 3.05 5.83
CA MET A 380 5.46 3.98 5.71
C MET A 380 6.63 3.56 6.59
N GLY A 381 7.85 3.96 6.20
CA GLY A 381 9.06 3.72 6.99
C GLY A 381 9.66 2.34 6.75
N GLN A 382 10.34 1.81 7.77
CA GLN A 382 11.10 0.57 7.67
C GLN A 382 10.96 -0.33 8.91
N ASP A 383 9.97 -0.04 9.77
CA ASP A 383 9.73 -0.88 10.94
C ASP A 383 9.44 -2.33 10.51
N GLY A 384 9.98 -3.27 11.28
CA GLY A 384 10.01 -4.69 10.95
C GLY A 384 11.26 -5.11 10.18
N LEU A 385 12.05 -4.21 9.60
CA LEU A 385 13.27 -4.57 8.84
C LEU A 385 14.32 -5.24 9.74
N ALA A 386 14.61 -4.65 10.90
CA ALA A 386 15.64 -5.19 11.79
C ALA A 386 15.20 -6.53 12.39
N GLY A 387 13.94 -6.64 12.79
CA GLY A 387 13.32 -7.88 13.24
C GLY A 387 13.30 -8.96 12.16
N CYS A 388 12.95 -8.61 10.91
CA CYS A 388 12.98 -9.55 9.78
C CYS A 388 14.41 -10.06 9.49
N ARG A 389 15.44 -9.23 9.66
CA ARG A 389 16.84 -9.68 9.57
C ARG A 389 17.15 -10.73 10.64
N ALA A 390 16.75 -10.48 11.89
CA ALA A 390 16.95 -11.43 12.98
C ALA A 390 16.19 -12.75 12.74
N VAL A 391 14.94 -12.66 12.27
CA VAL A 391 14.12 -13.83 11.92
C VAL A 391 14.77 -14.64 10.79
N ALA A 392 15.18 -13.98 9.70
CA ALA A 392 15.81 -14.65 8.56
C ALA A 392 17.16 -15.27 8.94
N ALA A 393 17.99 -14.57 9.72
CA ALA A 393 19.26 -15.11 10.22
C ALA A 393 19.08 -16.36 11.10
N ALA A 394 17.97 -16.44 11.83
CA ALA A 394 17.59 -17.60 12.62
C ALA A 394 16.76 -18.65 11.85
N GLY A 395 16.65 -18.54 10.51
CA GLY A 395 16.02 -19.52 9.63
C GLY A 395 14.49 -19.40 9.48
N GLY A 396 13.89 -18.30 9.95
CA GLY A 396 12.46 -18.03 9.80
C GLY A 396 12.05 -17.61 8.40
N GLN A 397 10.74 -17.51 8.17
CA GLN A 397 10.17 -17.12 6.88
C GLN A 397 9.65 -15.69 6.94
N VAL A 398 9.95 -14.91 5.90
CA VAL A 398 9.45 -13.53 5.75
C VAL A 398 8.73 -13.42 4.41
N LEU A 399 7.51 -12.91 4.43
CA LEU A 399 6.69 -12.58 3.27
C LEU A 399 6.42 -11.07 3.29
N ALA A 400 6.29 -10.45 2.12
CA ALA A 400 6.02 -9.02 2.02
C ALA A 400 4.90 -8.72 1.03
N GLN A 401 4.13 -7.67 1.30
CA GLN A 401 3.15 -7.17 0.34
C GLN A 401 3.85 -6.56 -0.89
N ASP A 402 3.32 -6.83 -2.08
CA ASP A 402 3.84 -6.23 -3.30
C ASP A 402 3.60 -4.72 -3.37
N GLU A 403 4.39 -4.04 -4.22
CA GLU A 403 4.24 -2.61 -4.43
C GLU A 403 2.88 -2.24 -5.03
N ALA A 404 2.32 -3.15 -5.83
CA ALA A 404 1.18 -2.88 -6.67
C ALA A 404 -0.13 -2.74 -5.89
N SER A 405 -0.25 -3.49 -4.80
CA SER A 405 -1.37 -3.53 -3.87
C SER A 405 -1.11 -2.68 -2.62
N SER A 406 0.13 -2.25 -2.37
CA SER A 406 0.46 -1.41 -1.22
C SER A 406 0.00 0.03 -1.43
N VAL A 407 -0.61 0.64 -0.42
CA VAL A 407 -0.86 2.08 -0.38
C VAL A 407 0.48 2.79 -0.31
N VAL A 408 1.31 2.38 0.65
CA VAL A 408 2.68 2.87 0.83
C VAL A 408 3.62 1.67 0.85
N TRP A 409 4.53 1.60 -0.11
CA TRP A 409 5.50 0.50 -0.22
C TRP A 409 6.81 0.81 0.52
N GLY A 410 6.68 1.31 1.76
CA GLY A 410 7.77 1.61 2.67
C GLY A 410 8.25 0.37 3.39
N MET A 411 7.53 -0.05 4.45
CA MET A 411 7.83 -1.23 5.27
C MET A 411 8.05 -2.51 4.44
N PRO A 412 7.11 -2.93 3.57
CA PRO A 412 7.30 -4.15 2.79
C PRO A 412 8.39 -3.97 1.73
N GLY A 413 8.55 -2.76 1.18
CA GLY A 413 9.61 -2.44 0.23
C GLY A 413 11.00 -2.49 0.86
N ALA A 414 11.16 -2.06 2.11
CA ALA A 414 12.42 -2.13 2.86
C ALA A 414 12.85 -3.59 3.06
N VAL A 415 11.91 -4.46 3.42
CA VAL A 415 12.15 -5.91 3.60
C VAL A 415 12.45 -6.59 2.25
N ALA A 416 11.69 -6.27 1.21
CA ALA A 416 11.89 -6.83 -0.13
C ALA A 416 13.24 -6.42 -0.74
N ARG A 417 13.60 -5.12 -0.67
CA ARG A 417 14.88 -4.60 -1.19
C ARG A 417 16.08 -5.13 -0.43
N ALA A 418 15.91 -5.49 0.85
CA ALA A 418 16.95 -6.16 1.64
C ALA A 418 17.12 -7.65 1.27
N GLY A 419 16.34 -8.20 0.34
CA GLY A 419 16.42 -9.60 -0.07
C GLY A 419 15.90 -10.58 0.99
N LEU A 420 15.11 -10.11 1.96
CA LEU A 420 14.62 -10.93 3.07
C LEU A 420 13.30 -11.63 2.75
N ALA A 421 12.48 -11.03 1.89
CA ALA A 421 11.17 -11.56 1.53
C ALA A 421 11.29 -12.76 0.58
N ARG A 422 10.81 -13.92 1.01
CA ARG A 422 10.70 -15.13 0.17
C ARG A 422 9.60 -15.00 -0.88
N VAL A 423 8.52 -14.31 -0.53
CA VAL A 423 7.39 -14.04 -1.42
C VAL A 423 7.05 -12.56 -1.31
N VAL A 424 6.88 -11.93 -2.47
CA VAL A 424 6.35 -10.57 -2.61
C VAL A 424 5.08 -10.66 -3.44
N ALA A 425 3.92 -10.45 -2.82
CA ALA A 425 2.62 -10.77 -3.42
C ALA A 425 1.48 -9.95 -2.79
N PRO A 426 0.26 -9.93 -3.35
CA PRO A 426 -0.84 -9.17 -2.77
C PRO A 426 -1.40 -9.89 -1.53
N PRO A 427 -2.12 -9.19 -0.63
CA PRO A 427 -2.60 -9.74 0.65
C PRO A 427 -3.34 -11.07 0.54
N GLU A 428 -4.09 -11.27 -0.55
CA GLU A 428 -4.85 -12.48 -0.84
C GLU A 428 -3.94 -13.69 -1.04
N VAL A 429 -2.89 -13.53 -1.82
CA VAL A 429 -1.89 -14.59 -2.08
C VAL A 429 -1.06 -14.83 -0.83
N LEU A 430 -0.75 -13.78 -0.06
CA LEU A 430 -0.06 -13.94 1.22
C LEU A 430 -0.89 -14.78 2.20
N ALA A 431 -2.21 -14.60 2.25
CA ALA A 431 -3.11 -15.43 3.06
C ALA A 431 -3.06 -16.91 2.64
N GLU A 432 -3.06 -17.19 1.34
CA GLU A 432 -2.94 -18.55 0.79
C GLU A 432 -1.59 -19.20 1.16
N ARG A 433 -0.50 -18.42 1.12
CA ARG A 433 0.84 -18.88 1.55
C ARG A 433 0.90 -19.16 3.05
N ILE A 434 0.25 -18.34 3.88
CA ILE A 434 0.12 -18.60 5.32
C ILE A 434 -0.63 -19.91 5.53
N ALA A 435 -1.80 -20.08 4.93
CA ALA A 435 -2.61 -21.30 5.07
C ALA A 435 -1.81 -22.55 4.67
N ALA A 436 -1.13 -22.51 3.52
CA ALA A 436 -0.26 -23.61 3.07
C ALA A 436 0.87 -23.93 4.05
N ALA A 437 1.48 -22.92 4.68
CA ALA A 437 2.52 -23.13 5.70
C ALA A 437 1.97 -23.74 6.99
N LEU A 438 0.71 -23.47 7.33
CA LEU A 438 0.04 -24.01 8.52
C LEU A 438 -0.47 -25.46 8.36
N SER A 439 -0.80 -25.87 7.13
CA SER A 439 -1.28 -27.23 6.82
C SER A 439 -0.17 -28.29 6.75
N GLY A 440 1.10 -27.89 6.84
CA GLY A 440 2.26 -28.78 6.71
C GLY A 440 2.46 -29.31 5.29
N PRO A 441 3.59 -29.98 4.98
CA PRO A 441 3.70 -30.73 3.74
C PRO A 441 2.65 -31.85 3.77
N GLY A 442 1.72 -31.85 2.82
CA GLY A 442 0.74 -32.93 2.67
C GLY A 442 1.43 -34.31 2.60
N PRO A 443 0.70 -35.40 2.90
CA PRO A 443 1.27 -36.74 2.88
C PRO A 443 1.94 -36.99 1.52
N ARG A 444 3.21 -37.44 1.56
CA ARG A 444 3.91 -37.87 0.35
C ARG A 444 3.12 -39.03 -0.25
N ALA A 445 2.68 -38.87 -1.51
CA ALA A 445 2.28 -40.02 -2.30
C ALA A 445 3.47 -40.99 -2.30
N ALA A 446 3.22 -42.19 -1.77
CA ALA A 446 4.20 -43.26 -1.62
C ALA A 446 4.65 -43.82 -2.96
#